data_AF-A0A383DW39-F1
#
_entry.id   AF-A0A383DW39-F1
#
_cell.length_a   1.000
_cell.length_b   1.000
_cell.length_c   1.000
_cell.angle_alpha   90.00
_cell.angle_beta   90.00
_cell.angle_gamma   90.00
#
_symmetry.space_group_name_H-M   'P 1'
#
loop_
_entity.id
_entity.type
_entity.pdbx_description
1 polymer ?
#
loop_
_entity_poly.entity_id
_entity_poly.type
_entity_poly.pdbx_seq_one_letter_code
_entity_poly.pdbx_strand_id
1 'polypeptide(L)' 'MSKSNKRKIERLRKDIRQYDFLYYVNDNPAISDREYDLLMLELRDLEERHPEFITSDSPTQRVGGEVAGKF' A
#
# COMPACT_ATOMS: atom_id res chain seq x y z
N MET A 1 5.98 19.77 -8.66
CA MET A 1 5.59 19.02 -7.45
C MET A 1 5.12 17.57 -7.71
N SER A 2 4.65 17.19 -8.90
CA SER A 2 4.15 15.82 -9.19
C SER A 2 5.20 14.68 -9.17
N LYS A 3 6.47 14.94 -9.52
CA LYS A 3 7.53 13.89 -9.58
C LYS A 3 7.86 13.24 -8.23
N SER A 4 7.55 13.89 -7.10
CA SER A 4 7.82 13.33 -5.76
C SER A 4 6.78 12.29 -5.38
N ASN A 5 5.49 12.59 -5.64
CA ASN A 5 4.37 11.75 -5.22
C ASN A 5 4.36 10.43 -5.99
N LYS A 6 4.61 10.45 -7.31
CA LYS A 6 4.77 9.23 -8.10
C LYS A 6 5.87 8.32 -7.55
N ARG A 7 7.05 8.87 -7.24
CA ARG A 7 8.16 8.08 -6.66
C ARG A 7 7.79 7.48 -5.31
N LYS A 8 7.04 8.24 -4.49
CA LYS A 8 6.58 7.79 -3.18
C LYS A 8 5.57 6.65 -3.30
N ILE A 9 4.58 6.79 -4.18
CA ILE A 9 3.59 5.74 -4.49
C ILE A 9 4.28 4.46 -4.97
N GLU A 10 5.20 4.57 -5.93
CA GLU A 10 5.94 3.41 -6.45
C GLU A 10 6.80 2.73 -5.38
N ARG A 11 7.41 3.52 -4.49
CA ARG A 11 8.16 2.98 -3.35
C ARG A 11 7.24 2.22 -2.39
N LEU A 12 6.14 2.82 -1.96
CA LEU A 12 5.18 2.19 -1.05
C LEU A 12 4.63 0.88 -1.64
N ARG A 13 4.28 0.88 -2.94
CA ARG A 13 3.86 -0.33 -3.66
C ARG A 13 4.91 -1.42 -3.62
N LYS A 14 6.18 -1.07 -3.81
CA LYS A 14 7.29 -2.04 -3.77
C LYS A 14 7.47 -2.60 -2.35
N ASP A 15 7.48 -1.72 -1.35
CA ASP A 15 7.69 -2.09 0.05
C ASP A 15 6.56 -3.03 0.52
N ILE A 16 5.29 -2.68 0.25
CA ILE A 16 4.12 -3.51 0.58
C ILE A 16 4.19 -4.88 -0.10
N ARG A 17 4.49 -4.94 -1.41
CA ARG A 17 4.64 -6.23 -2.12
C ARG A 17 5.78 -7.08 -1.57
N GLN A 18 6.86 -6.44 -1.12
CA GLN A 18 7.97 -7.14 -0.47
C GLN A 18 7.55 -7.73 0.87
N TYR A 19 6.80 -6.97 1.69
CA TYR A 19 6.27 -7.47 2.95
C TYR A 19 5.24 -8.58 2.76
N ASP A 20 4.34 -8.46 1.77
CA ASP A 20 3.43 -9.55 1.38
C ASP A 20 4.22 -10.82 1.06
N PHE A 21 5.27 -10.71 0.24
CA PHE A 21 6.10 -11.85 -0.13
C PHE A 21 6.78 -12.47 1.11
N LEU A 22 7.35 -11.65 2.00
CA LEU A 22 7.99 -12.14 3.22
C LEU A 22 7.00 -12.84 4.18
N TYR A 23 5.79 -12.31 4.28
CA TYR A 23 4.72 -12.87 5.09
C TYR A 23 4.24 -14.21 4.52
N TYR A 24 3.87 -14.26 3.24
CA TYR A 24 3.25 -15.44 2.64
C TYR A 24 4.23 -16.52 2.20
N VAL A 25 5.47 -16.16 1.82
CA VAL A 25 6.44 -17.11 1.25
C VAL A 25 7.49 -17.54 2.27
N ASN A 26 7.99 -16.60 3.08
CA ASN A 26 9.10 -16.86 3.98
C ASN A 26 8.67 -17.15 5.43
N ASP A 27 7.37 -17.04 5.74
CA ASP A 27 6.82 -17.14 7.12
C ASP A 27 7.62 -16.29 8.12
N ASN A 28 8.14 -15.15 7.63
CA ASN A 28 9.04 -14.28 8.36
C ASN A 28 8.56 -12.83 8.20
N PRO A 29 7.56 -12.42 9.00
CA PRO A 29 7.06 -11.05 8.96
C PRO A 29 8.18 -10.08 9.36
N ALA A 30 8.66 -9.31 8.38
CA ALA A 30 9.70 -8.31 8.62
C ALA A 30 9.18 -7.04 9.33
N ILE A 31 7.86 -6.84 9.32
CA ILE A 31 7.17 -5.75 10.01
C ILE A 31 5.93 -6.29 10.70
N SER A 32 5.46 -5.56 11.71
CA SER A 32 4.19 -5.84 12.38
C SER A 32 2.99 -5.49 11.51
N ASP A 33 1.84 -6.09 11.79
CA ASP A 33 0.57 -5.78 11.09
C ASP A 33 0.25 -4.29 11.14
N ARG A 34 0.53 -3.62 12.27
CA ARG A 34 0.33 -2.17 12.42
C ARG A 34 1.20 -1.35 11.46
N GLU A 35 2.46 -1.75 11.28
CA GLU A 35 3.36 -1.07 10.34
C GLU A 35 2.90 -1.28 8.90
N TYR A 36 2.44 -2.49 8.57
CA TYR A 36 1.86 -2.79 7.27
C TYR A 36 0.61 -1.95 7.00
N ASP A 37 -0.31 -1.86 7.97
CA ASP A 37 -1.51 -1.03 7.90
C ASP A 37 -1.17 0.44 7.64
N LEU A 38 -0.13 0.97 8.31
CA LEU A 38 0.31 2.35 8.09
C LEU A 38 0.82 2.58 6.65
N LEU A 39 1.58 1.64 6.10
CA LEU A 39 2.06 1.72 4.70
C LEU A 39 0.89 1.67 3.72
N MET A 40 -0.08 0.79 3.95
CA MET A 40 -1.30 0.68 3.14
C MET A 40 -2.15 1.94 3.21
N LEU A 41 -2.35 2.51 4.40
CA LEU A 41 -3.08 3.77 4.61
C LEU A 41 -2.39 4.93 3.89
N GLU A 42 -1.06 5.03 3.98
CA GLU A 42 -0.30 6.08 3.31
C GLU A 42 -0.37 5.96 1.79
N LEU A 43 -0.26 4.75 1.24
CA LEU A 43 -0.42 4.51 -0.19
C LEU A 43 -1.83 4.90 -0.65
N ARG A 44 -2.86 4.53 0.12
CA ARG A 44 -4.25 4.87 -0.16
C ARG A 44 -4.50 6.38 -0.16
N ASP A 45 -4.06 7.10 0.86
CA ASP A 45 -4.22 8.57 0.93
C ASP A 45 -3.51 9.28 -0.24
N LEU A 46 -2.34 8.80 -0.65
CA LEU A 46 -1.65 9.32 -1.83
C LEU A 46 -2.40 9.03 -3.13
N GLU A 47 -2.96 7.85 -3.27
CA GLU A 47 -3.75 7.46 -4.45
C GLU A 47 -5.11 8.16 -4.50
N GLU A 48 -5.76 8.42 -3.36
CA GLU A 48 -6.99 9.21 -3.28
C GLU A 48 -6.75 10.67 -3.67
N ARG A 49 -5.61 11.25 -3.28
CA ARG A 49 -5.18 12.61 -3.69
C ARG A 49 -4.69 12.66 -5.14
N HIS A 50 -4.26 11.53 -5.69
CA HIS A 50 -3.74 11.41 -7.06
C HIS A 50 -4.37 10.21 -7.79
N PRO A 51 -5.65 10.30 -8.17
CA PRO A 51 -6.35 9.20 -8.83
C PRO A 51 -5.68 8.74 -10.13
N GLU A 52 -4.89 9.61 -10.78
CA GLU A 52 -4.12 9.28 -11.98
C GLU A 52 -3.06 8.19 -11.76
N PHE A 53 -2.69 7.92 -10.51
CA PHE A 53 -1.75 6.86 -10.16
C PHE A 53 -2.43 5.57 -9.73
N ILE A 54 -3.75 5.52 -9.53
CA ILE A 54 -4.45 4.29 -9.17
C ILE A 54 -4.34 3.29 -10.34
N THR A 55 -3.80 2.11 -10.05
CA THR A 55 -3.67 1.02 -11.03
C THR A 55 -4.34 -0.24 -10.50
N SER A 56 -4.89 -1.08 -11.39
CA SER A 56 -5.58 -2.32 -11.01
C SER A 56 -4.68 -3.34 -10.32
N ASP A 57 -3.36 -3.23 -10.49
CA ASP A 57 -2.35 -4.07 -9.84
C ASP A 57 -1.83 -3.47 -8.51
N SER A 58 -2.34 -2.30 -8.09
CA SER A 58 -1.93 -1.67 -6.83
C SER A 58 -2.37 -2.51 -5.63
N PRO A 59 -1.55 -2.65 -4.57
CA PRO A 59 -1.93 -3.34 -3.35
C PRO A 59 -3.24 -2.83 -2.72
N THR A 60 -3.54 -1.53 -2.85
CA THR A 60 -4.79 -0.92 -2.35
C THR A 60 -6.05 -1.44 -3.06
N GLN A 61 -5.92 -1.98 -4.27
CA GLN A 61 -7.03 -2.53 -5.05
C GLN A 61 -7.25 -4.04 -4.80
N ARG A 62 -6.29 -4.73 -4.17
CA ARG A 62 -6.37 -6.17 -3.90
C ARG A 62 -7.34 -6.52 -2.76
N VAL A 63 -7.53 -5.60 -1.82
CA VAL A 63 -8.49 -5.78 -0.72
C VAL A 63 -9.81 -5.21 -1.21
N GLY A 64 -10.69 -6.08 -1.71
CA GLY A 64 -11.97 -5.68 -2.28
C GLY A 64 -12.80 -4.81 -1.32
N GLY A 65 -13.01 -3.55 -1.71
CA GLY A 65 -14.29 -2.84 -1.58
C GLY A 65 -14.73 -2.29 -0.23
N GLU A 66 -14.39 -2.87 0.93
CA GLU A 66 -14.97 -2.40 2.20
C GLU A 66 -13.95 -1.72 3.10
N VAL A 67 -14.07 -0.39 3.14
CA VAL A 67 -13.59 0.43 4.23
C VAL A 67 -14.24 -0.10 5.51
N ALA A 68 -13.46 -0.82 6.33
CA ALA A 68 -13.76 -0.92 7.75
C ALA A 68 -13.61 0.50 8.33
N GLY A 69 -14.68 1.28 8.21
CA GLY A 69 -14.80 2.57 8.85
C GLY A 69 -14.71 2.34 10.35
N LYS A 70 -13.57 2.69 10.94
CA LYS A 70 -13.49 2.96 12.37
C LYS A 70 -13.54 4.47 12.55
N PHE A 71 -14.78 4.94 12.73
CA PHE A 71 -15.06 6.10 13.58
C PHE A 71 -14.95 5.67 15.04
#